data_AF-A0A937DKK0-F1
#
_entry.id   AF-A0A937DKK0-F1
#
_cell.length_a   1.000
_cell.length_b   1.000
_cell.length_c   1.000
_cell.angle_alpha   90.00
_cell.angle_beta   90.00
_cell.angle_gamma   90.00
#
_symmetry.space_group_name_H-M   'P 1'
#
loop_
_entity.id
_entity.type
_entity.pdbx_description
1 polymer ?
#
loop_
_entity_poly.entity_id
_entity_poly.type
_entity_poly.pdbx_seq_one_letter_code
_entity_poly.pdbx_strand_id
1 'polypeptide(L)'
;MKRARLITIFFLLSISGIAQHMKEVDKVNVKNGIYINKSEQPYTIHYIDISEQDKGVENSFTISKEKLFELHKTLLSGFKQMPEKPISFNLQNDELRLYFRKKLGEAQVEIVHENIESEKTGTLSWLSAKEVEKLLLQ
;
A
#
# COMPACT_ATOMS: atom_id res chain seq x y z
N MET A 1 74.67 11.57 21.72
CA MET A 1 73.90 10.33 21.51
C MET A 1 72.41 10.66 21.39
N LYS A 2 71.83 10.26 20.25
CA LYS A 2 70.42 9.96 19.92
C LYS A 2 69.31 10.96 20.29
N ARG A 3 68.95 11.75 19.27
CA ARG A 3 67.65 12.43 19.10
C ARG A 3 66.54 11.38 19.02
N ALA A 4 65.51 11.46 19.85
CA ALA A 4 64.31 10.62 19.75
C ALA A 4 63.13 11.49 19.27
N ARG A 5 62.56 11.08 18.13
CA ARG A 5 61.46 11.74 17.43
C ARG A 5 60.14 11.38 18.13
N LEU A 6 59.32 12.38 18.47
CA LEU A 6 57.94 12.16 18.88
C LEU A 6 57.05 12.42 17.65
N ILE A 7 56.73 11.36 16.89
CA ILE A 7 55.73 11.42 15.83
C ILE A 7 54.41 10.96 16.46
N THR A 8 53.55 11.93 16.78
CA THR A 8 52.19 11.66 17.25
C THR A 8 51.33 11.37 16.02
N ILE A 9 51.00 10.09 15.79
CA ILE A 9 50.12 9.67 14.70
C ILE A 9 48.68 9.86 15.17
N PHE A 10 47.96 10.79 14.52
CA PHE A 10 46.51 10.89 14.60
C PHE A 10 45.89 9.68 13.87
N PHE A 11 45.41 8.69 14.62
CA PHE A 11 44.48 7.70 14.05
C PHE A 11 43.08 8.31 14.05
N LEU A 12 42.75 9.00 12.95
CA LEU A 12 41.37 9.30 12.58
C LEU A 12 40.71 7.97 12.21
N LEU A 13 40.10 7.30 13.20
CA LEU A 13 39.09 6.30 12.91
C LEU A 13 37.87 7.05 12.40
N SER A 14 37.89 7.34 11.10
CA SER A 14 36.68 7.55 10.32
C SER A 14 35.86 6.28 10.45
N ILE A 15 34.98 6.24 11.44
CA ILE A 15 33.85 5.32 11.42
C ILE A 15 33.03 5.83 10.24
N SER A 16 33.29 5.27 9.06
CA SER A 16 32.40 5.39 7.92
C SER A 16 31.04 4.97 8.46
N GLY A 17 30.17 5.96 8.65
CA GLY A 17 28.78 5.71 8.94
C GLY A 17 28.34 4.69 7.92
N ILE A 18 27.98 3.50 8.39
CA ILE A 18 27.16 2.59 7.63
C ILE A 18 25.89 3.38 7.46
N ALA A 19 25.83 4.20 6.42
CA ALA A 19 24.58 4.66 5.87
C ALA A 19 23.90 3.35 5.49
N GLN A 20 23.07 2.86 6.41
CA GLN A 20 22.08 1.86 6.10
C GLN A 20 21.25 2.54 5.02
N HIS A 21 21.63 2.32 3.77
CA HIS A 21 20.76 2.47 2.63
C HIS A 21 19.71 1.38 2.83
N MET A 22 18.81 1.60 3.78
CA MET A 22 17.54 0.89 3.83
C MET A 22 16.95 1.21 2.46
N LYS A 23 17.01 0.23 1.56
CA LYS A 23 16.29 0.30 0.28
C LYS A 23 14.91 0.84 0.63
N GLU A 24 14.53 1.94 -0.02
CA GLU A 24 13.18 2.46 0.04
C GLU A 24 12.27 1.26 -0.28
N VAL A 25 11.67 0.72 0.78
CA VAL A 25 10.81 -0.46 0.76
C VAL A 25 9.76 -0.17 -0.29
N ASP A 26 9.53 -1.11 -1.23
CA ASP A 26 8.67 -0.99 -2.43
C ASP A 26 7.22 -0.55 -2.10
N LYS A 27 7.06 0.68 -1.62
CA LYS A 27 5.83 1.31 -1.17
C LYS A 27 5.27 2.05 -2.35
N VAL A 28 4.24 1.47 -2.97
CA VAL A 28 3.58 2.09 -4.11
C VAL A 28 2.39 2.88 -3.60
N ASN A 29 2.46 4.21 -3.70
CA ASN A 29 1.35 5.10 -3.36
C ASN A 29 0.28 5.07 -4.47
N VAL A 30 -0.91 4.63 -4.12
CA VAL A 30 -2.06 4.54 -5.03
C VAL A 30 -2.78 5.89 -5.06
N LYS A 31 -3.13 6.38 -3.87
CA LYS A 31 -3.85 7.62 -3.59
C LYS A 31 -3.45 8.12 -2.20
N ASN A 32 -3.76 9.38 -1.86
CA ASN A 32 -3.59 9.86 -0.50
C ASN A 32 -4.29 8.92 0.50
N GLY A 33 -3.53 8.46 1.50
CA GLY A 33 -4.02 7.50 2.48
C GLY A 33 -4.28 6.10 1.94
N ILE A 34 -3.78 5.70 0.76
CA ILE A 34 -3.81 4.30 0.26
C ILE A 34 -2.46 3.95 -0.37
N TYR A 35 -1.80 2.92 0.16
CA TYR A 35 -0.55 2.41 -0.39
C TYR A 35 -0.43 0.91 -0.22
N ILE A 36 0.44 0.31 -1.04
CA ILE A 36 0.78 -1.11 -0.96
C ILE A 36 2.26 -1.27 -0.61
N ASN A 37 2.55 -2.13 0.36
CA ASN A 37 3.91 -2.58 0.63
C ASN A 37 4.16 -3.88 -0.15
N LYS A 38 5.11 -3.84 -1.10
CA LYS A 38 5.47 -4.98 -1.95
C LYS A 38 6.73 -5.73 -1.53
N SER A 39 7.38 -5.32 -0.44
CA SER A 39 8.65 -5.93 0.00
C SER A 39 8.50 -7.35 0.55
N GLU A 40 7.29 -7.72 0.98
CA GLU A 40 6.98 -9.00 1.60
C GLU A 40 5.76 -9.62 0.90
N GLN A 41 5.76 -10.96 0.78
CA GLN A 41 4.58 -11.71 0.38
C GLN A 41 4.02 -12.48 1.58
N PRO A 42 2.71 -12.41 1.86
CA PRO A 42 1.67 -11.68 1.11
C PRO A 42 1.85 -10.16 1.17
N TYR A 43 1.39 -9.46 0.12
CA TYR A 43 1.43 -8.01 0.08
C TYR A 43 0.49 -7.42 1.12
N THR A 44 0.85 -6.26 1.69
CA THR A 44 -0.03 -5.54 2.62
C THR A 44 -0.54 -4.27 1.97
N ILE A 45 -1.86 -4.12 1.90
CA ILE A 45 -2.51 -2.89 1.47
C ILE A 45 -2.91 -2.11 2.71
N HIS A 46 -2.44 -0.88 2.79
CA HIS A 46 -2.72 0.05 3.87
C HIS A 46 -3.66 1.13 3.38
N TYR A 47 -4.59 1.53 4.23
CA TYR A 47 -5.51 2.62 3.93
C TYR A 47 -5.97 3.36 5.19
N ILE A 48 -6.30 4.64 5.03
CA ILE A 48 -7.03 5.40 6.05
C ILE A 48 -8.51 5.33 5.69
N ASP A 49 -9.34 5.02 6.69
CA ASP A 49 -10.79 5.01 6.50
C ASP A 49 -11.29 6.40 6.06
N ILE A 50 -12.15 6.46 5.05
CA ILE A 50 -12.70 7.72 4.55
C ILE A 50 -13.43 8.53 5.65
N SER A 51 -13.97 7.87 6.67
CA SER A 51 -14.63 8.49 7.82
C SER A 51 -13.66 8.95 8.92
N GLU A 52 -12.39 8.52 8.85
CA GLU A 52 -11.37 8.80 9.87
C GLU A 52 -10.14 9.53 9.30
N GLN A 53 -10.27 10.19 8.14
CA GLN A 53 -9.17 10.90 7.48
C GLN A 53 -8.45 11.88 8.41
N ASP A 54 -9.19 12.60 9.26
CA ASP A 54 -8.64 13.59 10.19
C ASP A 54 -7.88 12.95 11.36
N LYS A 55 -8.18 11.70 11.69
CA LYS A 55 -7.52 10.97 12.79
C LYS A 55 -6.23 10.29 12.35
N GLY A 56 -6.07 10.05 11.03
CA GLY A 56 -4.92 9.36 10.47
C GLY A 56 -4.78 7.90 10.93
N VAL A 57 -5.87 7.28 11.41
CA VAL A 57 -5.85 5.88 11.83
C VAL A 57 -5.78 5.00 10.60
N GLU A 58 -4.68 4.27 10.49
CA GLU A 58 -4.43 3.38 9.36
C GLU A 58 -5.01 1.98 9.64
N ASN A 59 -5.62 1.42 8.62
CA ASN A 59 -6.09 0.04 8.54
C ASN A 59 -5.31 -0.69 7.46
N SER A 60 -5.29 -2.01 7.53
CA SER A 60 -4.63 -2.81 6.50
C SER A 60 -5.31 -4.16 6.31
N PHE A 61 -5.01 -4.78 5.19
CA PHE A 61 -5.31 -6.18 4.91
C PHE A 61 -4.19 -6.79 4.07
N THR A 62 -4.10 -8.12 4.12
CA THR A 62 -3.07 -8.87 3.38
C THR A 62 -3.66 -9.54 2.15
N ILE A 63 -2.89 -9.59 1.07
CA ILE A 63 -3.33 -10.15 -0.20
C ILE A 63 -2.18 -10.88 -0.90
N SER A 64 -2.42 -12.10 -1.37
CA SER A 64 -1.43 -12.82 -2.17
C SER A 64 -1.21 -12.13 -3.51
N LYS A 65 -0.09 -12.41 -4.17
CA LYS A 65 0.20 -11.84 -5.50
C LYS A 65 -0.86 -12.23 -6.54
N GLU A 66 -1.31 -13.47 -6.50
CA GLU A 66 -2.33 -14.02 -7.39
C GLU A 66 -3.66 -13.30 -7.17
N LYS A 67 -4.07 -13.16 -5.89
CA LYS A 67 -5.29 -12.43 -5.54
C LYS A 67 -5.20 -10.94 -5.87
N LEU A 68 -4.05 -10.31 -5.73
CA LEU A 68 -3.87 -8.91 -6.14
C LEU A 68 -4.07 -8.74 -7.65
N PHE A 69 -3.57 -9.69 -8.44
CA PHE A 69 -3.76 -9.68 -9.89
C PHE A 69 -5.23 -9.92 -10.29
N GLU A 70 -5.93 -10.83 -9.60
CA GLU A 70 -7.37 -11.06 -9.77
C GLU A 70 -8.19 -9.82 -9.39
N LEU A 71 -7.90 -9.20 -8.25
CA LEU A 71 -8.55 -7.97 -7.79
C LEU A 71 -8.36 -6.86 -8.82
N HIS A 72 -7.13 -6.64 -9.29
CA HIS A 72 -6.83 -5.63 -10.30
C HIS A 72 -7.62 -5.86 -11.59
N LYS A 73 -7.69 -7.09 -12.10
CA LYS A 73 -8.51 -7.43 -13.27
C LYS A 73 -9.99 -7.18 -13.03
N THR A 74 -10.50 -7.56 -11.85
CA THR A 74 -11.89 -7.34 -11.46
C THR A 74 -12.24 -5.86 -11.45
N LEU A 75 -11.34 -5.04 -10.87
CA LEU A 75 -11.49 -3.59 -10.84
C LEU A 75 -11.53 -2.98 -12.25
N LEU A 76 -10.55 -3.31 -13.10
CA LEU A 76 -10.51 -2.81 -14.48
C LEU A 76 -11.71 -3.27 -15.32
N SER A 77 -12.18 -4.50 -15.11
CA SER A 77 -13.38 -5.01 -15.78
C SER A 77 -14.62 -4.22 -15.36
N GLY A 78 -14.78 -3.93 -14.06
CA GLY A 78 -15.90 -3.15 -13.55
C GLY A 78 -15.93 -1.70 -14.05
N PHE A 79 -14.79 -1.10 -14.38
CA PHE A 79 -14.77 0.20 -15.06
C PHE A 79 -15.21 0.15 -16.53
N LYS A 80 -14.91 -0.96 -17.24
CA LYS A 80 -15.33 -1.16 -18.64
C LYS A 80 -16.82 -1.49 -18.74
N GLN A 81 -17.29 -2.35 -17.85
CA GLN A 81 -18.68 -2.75 -17.75
C GLN A 81 -19.10 -2.64 -16.29
N MET A 82 -19.79 -1.54 -15.97
CA MET A 82 -20.24 -1.25 -14.61
C MET A 82 -21.23 -2.32 -14.16
N PRO A 83 -20.93 -3.07 -13.08
CA PRO A 83 -21.84 -4.09 -12.57
C PRO A 83 -23.07 -3.43 -11.93
N GLU A 84 -24.22 -4.08 -12.05
CA GLU A 84 -25.47 -3.59 -11.43
C GLU A 84 -25.48 -3.76 -9.90
N LYS A 85 -24.68 -4.70 -9.39
CA LYS A 85 -24.57 -5.03 -7.97
C LYS A 85 -23.11 -4.96 -7.51
N PRO A 86 -22.86 -4.76 -6.21
CA PRO A 86 -21.51 -4.82 -5.67
C PRO A 86 -20.87 -6.18 -5.93
N ILE A 87 -19.58 -6.19 -6.20
CA ILE A 87 -18.81 -7.43 -6.34
C ILE A 87 -18.17 -7.74 -4.99
N SER A 88 -18.46 -8.90 -4.43
CA SER A 88 -17.73 -9.45 -3.27
C SER A 88 -16.45 -10.13 -3.74
N PHE A 89 -15.32 -9.78 -3.12
CA PHE A 89 -14.01 -10.33 -3.40
C PHE A 89 -13.43 -10.87 -2.09
N ASN A 90 -13.40 -12.19 -1.96
CA ASN A 90 -13.02 -12.85 -0.72
C ASN A 90 -11.51 -13.10 -0.67
N LEU A 91 -10.90 -12.72 0.44
CA LEU A 91 -9.56 -13.08 0.86
C LEU A 91 -9.64 -14.14 1.96
N GLN A 92 -8.52 -14.47 2.58
CA GLN A 92 -8.48 -15.51 3.62
C GLN A 92 -9.26 -15.10 4.88
N ASN A 93 -8.97 -13.89 5.39
CA ASN A 93 -9.54 -13.37 6.63
C ASN A 93 -10.35 -12.09 6.41
N ASP A 94 -10.46 -11.65 5.16
CA ASP A 94 -11.03 -10.35 4.80
C ASP A 94 -11.97 -10.49 3.60
N GLU A 95 -12.98 -9.64 3.52
CA GLU A 95 -13.84 -9.47 2.35
C GLU A 95 -13.70 -8.03 1.83
N LEU A 96 -13.56 -7.89 0.51
CA LEU A 96 -13.66 -6.59 -0.16
C LEU A 96 -14.96 -6.52 -0.96
N ARG A 97 -15.81 -5.55 -0.65
CA ARG A 97 -17.02 -5.25 -1.42
C ARG A 97 -16.78 -4.05 -2.31
N LEU A 98 -16.89 -4.27 -3.62
CA LEU A 98 -16.55 -3.29 -4.67
C LEU A 98 -17.82 -2.64 -5.23
N TYR A 99 -17.98 -1.35 -4.99
CA TYR A 99 -19.14 -0.57 -5.43
C TYR A 99 -18.73 0.38 -6.55
N PHE A 100 -19.09 0.04 -7.79
CA PHE A 100 -18.82 0.91 -8.94
C PHE A 100 -19.95 1.92 -9.13
N ARG A 101 -19.57 3.19 -9.27
CA ARG A 101 -20.53 4.30 -9.41
C ARG A 101 -19.99 5.35 -10.37
N LYS A 102 -20.88 6.12 -10.98
CA LYS A 102 -20.50 7.36 -11.69
C LYS A 102 -20.63 8.53 -10.73
N LYS A 103 -19.57 9.31 -10.58
CA LYS A 103 -19.54 10.57 -9.82
C LYS A 103 -19.05 11.67 -10.73
N LEU A 104 -19.85 12.72 -10.92
CA LEU A 104 -19.54 13.85 -11.80
C LEU A 104 -19.14 13.42 -13.24
N GLY A 105 -19.78 12.37 -13.76
CA GLY A 105 -19.50 11.83 -15.09
C GLY A 105 -18.34 10.83 -15.15
N GLU A 106 -17.53 10.73 -14.10
CA GLU A 106 -16.40 9.80 -14.04
C GLU A 106 -16.76 8.51 -13.29
N ALA A 107 -16.32 7.37 -13.81
CA ALA A 107 -16.48 6.09 -13.12
C ALA A 107 -15.45 5.96 -11.98
N GLN A 108 -15.93 5.61 -10.79
CA GLN A 108 -15.14 5.40 -9.59
C GLN A 108 -15.59 4.12 -8.89
N VAL A 109 -14.70 3.54 -8.08
CA VAL A 109 -14.98 2.39 -7.22
C VAL A 109 -14.77 2.78 -5.76
N GLU A 110 -15.75 2.45 -4.94
CA GLU A 110 -15.67 2.43 -3.49
C GLU A 110 -15.37 1.00 -3.04
N ILE A 111 -14.37 0.83 -2.19
CA ILE A 111 -13.95 -0.48 -1.68
C ILE A 111 -14.22 -0.48 -0.18
N VAL A 112 -15.19 -1.29 0.24
CA VAL A 112 -15.47 -1.56 1.65
C VAL A 112 -14.70 -2.82 2.00
N HIS A 113 -13.82 -2.72 2.99
CA HIS A 113 -13.04 -3.81 3.54
C HIS A 113 -13.65 -4.24 4.87
N GLU A 114 -13.81 -5.54 5.06
CA GLU A 114 -14.29 -6.13 6.29
C GLU A 114 -13.35 -7.25 6.71
N ASN A 115 -12.83 -7.18 7.93
CA ASN A 115 -12.10 -8.28 8.52
C ASN A 115 -13.10 -9.26 9.16
N ILE A 116 -13.12 -10.50 8.68
CA ILE A 116 -14.15 -11.50 9.00
C ILE A 116 -14.08 -11.91 10.48
N GLU A 117 -12.88 -12.02 11.05
CA GLU A 117 -12.72 -12.48 12.44
C GLU A 117 -13.10 -11.41 13.47
N SER A 118 -12.74 -10.15 13.20
CA SER A 118 -12.99 -9.04 14.12
C SER A 118 -14.29 -8.28 13.82
N GLU A 119 -14.96 -8.58 12.70
CA GLU A 119 -16.10 -7.83 12.16
C GLU A 119 -15.81 -6.34 11.93
N LYS A 120 -14.52 -5.96 11.93
CA LYS A 120 -14.11 -4.58 11.72
C LYS A 120 -14.28 -4.22 10.25
N THR A 121 -15.12 -3.23 9.99
CA THR A 121 -15.31 -2.67 8.66
C THR A 121 -14.56 -1.36 8.51
N GLY A 122 -13.99 -1.13 7.33
CA GLY A 122 -13.50 0.18 6.92
C GLY A 122 -13.67 0.44 5.43
N THR A 123 -13.65 1.71 5.05
CA THR A 123 -13.88 2.12 3.65
C THR A 123 -12.69 2.87 3.08
N LEU A 124 -12.16 2.37 1.97
CA LEU A 124 -11.08 3.04 1.25
C LEU A 124 -11.61 4.30 0.56
N SER A 125 -10.74 5.30 0.42
CA SER A 125 -11.01 6.45 -0.45
C SER A 125 -11.30 5.98 -1.88
N TRP A 126 -12.27 6.63 -2.53
CA TRP A 126 -12.76 6.24 -3.85
C TRP A 126 -11.63 6.25 -4.88
N LEU A 127 -11.55 5.20 -5.69
CA LEU A 127 -10.50 5.04 -6.70
C LEU A 127 -11.06 5.20 -8.11
N SER A 128 -10.34 5.93 -8.95
CA SER A 128 -10.49 5.95 -10.40
C SER A 128 -9.77 4.77 -11.05
N ALA A 129 -10.07 4.49 -12.32
CA ALA A 129 -9.35 3.48 -13.09
C ALA A 129 -7.82 3.74 -13.10
N LYS A 130 -7.41 5.01 -13.26
CA LYS A 130 -6.00 5.44 -13.23
C LYS A 130 -5.32 5.15 -11.90
N GLU A 131 -6.03 5.28 -10.77
CA GLU A 131 -5.47 4.95 -9.47
C GLU A 131 -5.37 3.43 -9.30
N VAL A 132 -6.37 2.67 -9.74
CA VAL A 132 -6.35 1.20 -9.71
C VAL A 132 -5.18 0.63 -10.51
N GLU A 133 -4.86 1.20 -11.68
CA GLU A 133 -3.70 0.78 -12.50
C GLU A 133 -2.39 0.79 -11.70
N LYS A 134 -2.25 1.68 -10.71
CA LYS A 134 -1.04 1.79 -9.87
C LYS A 134 -0.84 0.60 -8.94
N LEU A 135 -1.88 -0.18 -8.62
CA LEU A 135 -1.76 -1.34 -7.73
C LEU A 135 -0.72 -2.34 -8.22
N LEU A 136 -0.58 -2.50 -9.54
CA LEU A 136 0.39 -3.40 -10.15
C LEU A 136 1.64 -2.70 -10.72
N LEU A 137 1.73 -1.36 -10.68
CA LEU A 137 2.93 -0.65 -11.14
C LEU A 137 4.13 -1.01 -10.25
N GLN A 138 5.26 -1.27 -10.90
CA GLN A 138 6.56 -1.58 -10.28
C GLN A 138 7.29 -0.29 -9.95
#